data_AF-A0A661WFJ7-F1
#
_entry.id   AF-A0A661WFJ7-F1
#
_cell.length_a   1.000
_cell.length_b   1.000
_cell.length_c   1.000
_cell.angle_alpha   90.00
_cell.angle_beta   90.00
_cell.angle_gamma   90.00
#
_symmetry.space_group_name_H-M   'P 1'
#
loop_
_entity.id
_entity.type
_entity.pdbx_description
1 polymer ?
#
loop_
_entity_poly.entity_id
_entity_poly.type
_entity_poly.pdbx_seq_one_letter_code
_entity_poly.pdbx_strand_id
1 'polypeptide(L)'
;PKNLKKVAYISEGIFRILIEGSSLAKEWHNCEKLHGNTVLLTKEEREKLPEEVTRKLKPEAMWKVARQPRVTIDRIANKSSIYHTGQVLFNKDGGLWFGLRWLEKDAKLKKQMEHLFVDLGYAGLGGERSSGYGVCEITPHDEIQLPAPEGKPWVSLSRYIPKEEEIFALGAPNAAYQIESVGGWVRSIYGKKAQRRMNVNILAEGAVLGALDVNSPGMMVDAQPNFDGEQPLGHPAYRNGFALGVGIEGGLK
;
A
#
# COMPACT_ATOMS: atom_id res chain seq x y z
N PRO A 1 -10.60 -22.63 -6.15
CA PRO A 1 -9.80 -22.92 -7.37
C PRO A 1 -8.30 -22.58 -7.16
N LYS A 2 -7.34 -23.30 -7.76
CA LYS A 2 -5.89 -23.07 -7.52
C LYS A 2 -5.42 -21.64 -7.81
N ASN A 3 -6.03 -20.96 -8.79
CA ASN A 3 -5.66 -19.60 -9.17
C ASN A 3 -6.19 -18.52 -8.23
N LEU A 4 -7.13 -18.85 -7.33
CA LEU A 4 -7.68 -17.90 -6.36
C LEU A 4 -6.57 -17.31 -5.46
N LYS A 5 -5.58 -18.14 -5.10
CA LYS A 5 -4.42 -17.74 -4.29
C LYS A 5 -3.47 -16.75 -4.99
N LYS A 6 -3.67 -16.50 -6.29
CA LYS A 6 -2.87 -15.55 -7.08
C LYS A 6 -3.55 -14.19 -7.25
N VAL A 7 -4.80 -14.06 -6.78
CA VAL A 7 -5.50 -12.78 -6.75
C VAL A 7 -4.78 -11.87 -5.78
N ALA A 8 -4.40 -10.69 -6.27
CA ALA A 8 -3.69 -9.67 -5.49
C ALA A 8 -4.52 -8.41 -5.33
N TYR A 9 -5.41 -8.12 -6.27
CA TYR A 9 -6.26 -6.93 -6.25
C TYR A 9 -7.71 -7.27 -6.61
N ILE A 10 -8.62 -6.49 -6.05
CA ILE A 10 -10.03 -6.51 -6.37
C ILE A 10 -10.49 -5.07 -6.59
N SER A 11 -11.46 -4.88 -7.47
CA SER A 11 -12.11 -3.58 -7.68
C SER A 11 -12.93 -3.15 -6.47
N GLU A 12 -13.34 -1.89 -6.43
CA GLU A 12 -14.24 -1.38 -5.38
C GLU A 12 -15.57 -2.15 -5.36
N GLY A 13 -16.17 -2.44 -6.52
CA GLY A 13 -17.42 -3.19 -6.60
C GLY A 13 -17.31 -4.58 -5.98
N ILE A 14 -16.23 -5.31 -6.30
CA ILE A 14 -15.97 -6.62 -5.68
C ILE A 14 -15.69 -6.46 -4.19
N PHE A 15 -14.91 -5.47 -3.78
CA PHE A 15 -14.63 -5.21 -2.37
C PHE A 15 -15.90 -4.97 -1.55
N ARG A 16 -16.84 -4.17 -2.07
CA ARG A 16 -18.14 -3.92 -1.41
C ARG A 16 -18.96 -5.19 -1.23
N ILE A 17 -19.05 -6.03 -2.27
CA ILE A 17 -19.73 -7.33 -2.19
C ILE A 17 -19.11 -8.24 -1.12
N LEU A 18 -17.78 -8.21 -0.97
CA LEU A 18 -17.08 -9.03 0.01
C LEU A 18 -17.27 -8.55 1.45
N ILE A 19 -17.22 -7.24 1.71
CA ILE A 19 -17.43 -6.70 3.07
C ILE A 19 -18.87 -6.83 3.57
N GLU A 20 -19.83 -7.01 2.65
CA GLU A 20 -21.23 -7.38 2.93
C GLU A 20 -21.42 -8.88 3.21
N GLY A 21 -20.33 -9.68 3.23
CA GLY A 21 -20.33 -11.07 3.65
C GLY A 21 -20.34 -12.11 2.52
N SER A 22 -20.17 -11.70 1.26
CA SER A 22 -19.88 -12.68 0.21
C SER A 22 -18.46 -13.26 0.34
N SER A 23 -18.21 -14.39 -0.29
CA SER A 23 -16.89 -15.04 -0.30
C SER A 23 -16.18 -14.84 -1.62
N LEU A 24 -14.85 -14.72 -1.57
CA LEU A 24 -14.04 -14.61 -2.79
C LEU A 24 -14.18 -15.85 -3.67
N ALA A 25 -14.42 -17.02 -3.06
CA ALA A 25 -14.67 -18.27 -3.78
C ALA A 25 -15.98 -18.24 -4.59
N LYS A 26 -17.04 -17.63 -4.05
CA LYS A 26 -18.31 -17.43 -4.76
C LYS A 26 -18.13 -16.42 -5.89
N GLU A 27 -17.55 -15.26 -5.58
CA GLU A 27 -17.38 -14.19 -6.56
C GLU A 27 -16.39 -14.55 -7.68
N TRP A 28 -15.46 -15.48 -7.43
CA TRP A 28 -14.54 -15.98 -8.46
C TRP A 28 -15.27 -16.46 -9.73
N HIS A 29 -16.47 -17.02 -9.62
CA HIS A 29 -17.22 -17.50 -10.78
C HIS A 29 -18.06 -16.42 -11.47
N ASN A 30 -18.35 -15.30 -10.77
CA ASN A 30 -19.24 -14.24 -11.24
C ASN A 30 -18.50 -12.94 -11.63
N CYS A 31 -17.21 -12.84 -11.31
CA CYS A 31 -16.36 -11.69 -11.64
C CYS A 31 -15.60 -11.86 -12.95
N GLU A 32 -15.20 -10.72 -13.49
CA GLU A 32 -14.25 -10.61 -14.57
C GLU A 32 -12.82 -10.66 -14.06
N LYS A 33 -11.91 -11.20 -14.88
CA LYS A 33 -10.51 -11.44 -14.52
C LYS A 33 -9.61 -10.76 -15.53
N LEU A 34 -8.70 -9.92 -15.04
CA LEU A 34 -7.71 -9.21 -15.86
C LEU A 34 -6.30 -9.43 -15.30
N HIS A 35 -5.30 -8.96 -16.06
CA HIS A 35 -3.90 -8.96 -15.65
C HIS A 35 -3.42 -10.35 -15.21
N GLY A 36 -3.61 -11.36 -16.07
CA GLY A 36 -3.22 -12.74 -15.73
C GLY A 36 -3.99 -13.35 -14.55
N ASN A 37 -5.24 -12.91 -14.33
CA ASN A 37 -6.13 -13.33 -13.25
C ASN A 37 -5.71 -12.87 -11.84
N THR A 38 -4.83 -11.86 -11.73
CA THR A 38 -4.45 -11.27 -10.44
C THR A 38 -5.38 -10.15 -9.99
N VAL A 39 -6.18 -9.61 -10.91
CA VAL A 39 -7.17 -8.55 -10.63
C VAL A 39 -8.57 -9.04 -10.97
N LEU A 40 -9.46 -8.91 -9.99
CA LEU A 40 -10.89 -9.19 -10.15
C LEU A 40 -11.69 -7.90 -10.17
N LEU A 41 -12.71 -7.87 -11.00
CA LEU A 41 -13.60 -6.73 -11.14
C LEU A 41 -15.01 -7.20 -11.50
N THR A 42 -16.00 -6.34 -11.29
CA THR A 42 -17.37 -6.60 -11.75
C THR A 42 -17.46 -6.49 -13.27
N LYS A 43 -18.53 -7.04 -13.84
CA LYS A 43 -18.81 -6.92 -15.29
C LYS A 43 -19.00 -5.45 -15.70
N GLU A 44 -19.74 -4.69 -14.90
CA GLU A 44 -19.99 -3.27 -15.16
C GLU A 44 -18.69 -2.44 -15.16
N GLU A 45 -17.78 -2.69 -14.21
CA GLU A 45 -16.48 -2.03 -14.20
C GLU A 45 -15.63 -2.43 -15.42
N ARG A 46 -15.75 -3.67 -15.90
CA ARG A 46 -15.00 -4.13 -17.09
C ARG A 46 -15.42 -3.35 -18.34
N GLU A 47 -16.70 -3.05 -18.48
CA GLU A 47 -17.25 -2.32 -19.63
C GLU A 47 -16.78 -0.86 -19.68
N LYS A 48 -16.39 -0.28 -18.54
CA LYS A 48 -15.84 1.09 -18.43
C LYS A 48 -14.35 1.18 -18.77
N LEU A 49 -13.66 0.05 -18.92
CA LEU A 49 -12.21 0.04 -19.17
C LEU A 49 -11.90 0.21 -20.67
N PRO A 50 -10.80 0.90 -21.01
CA PRO A 50 -10.35 1.04 -22.39
C PRO A 50 -10.12 -0.31 -23.09
N GLU A 51 -10.37 -0.37 -24.39
CA GLU A 51 -10.17 -1.60 -25.19
C GLU A 51 -8.74 -2.14 -25.07
N GLU A 52 -7.74 -1.28 -24.92
CA GLU A 52 -6.33 -1.68 -24.79
C GLU A 52 -6.08 -2.58 -23.57
N VAL A 53 -6.85 -2.37 -22.50
CA VAL A 53 -6.80 -3.13 -21.26
C VAL A 53 -7.62 -4.41 -21.36
N THR A 54 -8.77 -4.37 -22.04
CA THR A 54 -9.75 -5.46 -22.04
C THR A 54 -9.62 -6.44 -23.21
N ARG A 55 -9.16 -5.98 -24.38
CA ARG A 55 -9.09 -6.74 -25.65
C ARG A 55 -7.95 -7.74 -25.68
N LYS A 56 -6.86 -7.46 -24.95
CA LYS A 56 -5.73 -8.37 -24.85
C LYS A 56 -5.75 -8.92 -23.43
N LEU A 57 -6.10 -10.20 -23.26
CA LEU A 57 -5.90 -10.96 -22.00
C LEU A 57 -4.40 -11.14 -21.70
N LYS A 58 -3.66 -10.04 -21.75
CA LYS A 58 -2.24 -9.97 -21.48
C LYS A 58 -2.03 -10.11 -19.98
N PRO A 59 -1.02 -10.87 -19.56
CA PRO A 59 -0.63 -10.94 -18.17
C PRO A 59 -0.35 -9.55 -17.55
N GLU A 60 0.14 -8.60 -18.34
CA GLU A 60 0.55 -7.25 -17.91
C GLU A 60 -0.35 -6.15 -18.52
N ALA A 61 -1.67 -6.38 -18.54
CA ALA A 61 -2.62 -5.52 -19.27
C ALA A 61 -2.88 -4.14 -18.63
N MET A 62 -2.51 -3.92 -17.37
CA MET A 62 -2.78 -2.66 -16.64
C MET A 62 -1.49 -1.92 -16.25
N TRP A 63 -0.52 -2.68 -15.74
CA TRP A 63 0.83 -2.19 -15.49
C TRP A 63 1.83 -3.28 -15.88
N LYS A 64 3.09 -2.90 -15.97
CA LYS A 64 4.21 -3.80 -16.22
C LYS A 64 5.32 -3.55 -15.22
N VAL A 65 5.83 -4.63 -14.63
CA VAL A 65 7.05 -4.58 -13.82
C VAL A 65 8.24 -4.84 -14.72
N ALA A 66 9.07 -3.82 -14.94
CA ALA A 66 10.29 -3.91 -15.72
C ALA A 66 11.52 -3.84 -14.80
N ARG A 67 12.60 -4.52 -15.22
CA ARG A 67 13.92 -4.37 -14.62
C ARG A 67 14.83 -3.72 -15.64
N GLN A 68 15.30 -2.52 -15.34
CA GLN A 68 16.27 -1.81 -16.18
C GLN A 68 17.67 -2.10 -15.64
N PRO A 69 18.56 -2.74 -16.44
CA PRO A 69 19.96 -2.87 -16.06
C PRO A 69 20.60 -1.48 -16.10
N ARG A 70 21.32 -1.15 -15.03
CA ARG A 70 22.18 0.03 -14.93
C ARG A 70 23.60 -0.42 -14.64
N VAL A 71 24.55 0.42 -15.04
CA VAL A 71 25.97 0.17 -14.84
C VAL A 71 26.56 1.34 -14.09
N THR A 72 27.22 1.05 -12.97
CA THR A 72 28.13 2.01 -12.35
C THR A 72 29.52 1.73 -12.90
N ILE A 73 30.15 2.73 -13.50
CA ILE A 73 31.53 2.65 -13.99
C ILE A 73 32.42 3.38 -12.99
N ASP A 74 33.39 2.68 -12.42
CA ASP A 74 34.44 3.29 -11.61
C ASP A 74 35.25 4.28 -12.46
N ARG A 75 35.34 5.54 -12.01
CA ARG A 75 36.01 6.63 -12.73
C ARG A 75 37.53 6.47 -12.84
N ILE A 76 38.14 5.62 -12.01
CA ILE A 76 39.59 5.40 -11.96
C ILE A 76 39.93 4.06 -12.61
N ALA A 77 39.18 3.01 -12.27
CA ALA A 77 39.51 1.64 -12.70
C ALA A 77 38.69 1.14 -13.91
N ASN A 78 37.72 1.91 -14.43
CA ASN A 78 36.77 1.50 -15.48
C ASN A 78 36.07 0.15 -15.20
N LYS A 79 36.00 -0.28 -13.93
CA LYS A 79 35.28 -1.48 -13.53
C LYS A 79 33.79 -1.19 -13.51
N SER A 80 33.03 -1.98 -14.26
CA SER A 80 31.57 -1.91 -14.32
C SER A 80 30.94 -2.82 -13.27
N SER A 81 30.02 -2.29 -12.46
CA SER A 81 29.10 -3.10 -11.66
C SER A 81 27.67 -2.94 -12.17
N ILE A 82 27.03 -4.05 -12.51
CA ILE A 82 25.64 -4.08 -12.98
C ILE A 82 24.72 -4.11 -11.75
N TYR A 83 23.75 -3.20 -11.71
CA TYR A 83 22.63 -3.25 -10.78
C TYR A 83 21.32 -3.09 -11.54
N HIS A 84 20.22 -3.60 -11.00
CA HIS A 84 18.91 -3.49 -11.64
C HIS A 84 18.04 -2.51 -10.88
N THR A 85 17.42 -1.58 -11.61
CA THR A 85 16.35 -0.74 -11.08
C THR A 85 15.02 -1.37 -11.46
N GLY A 86 14.20 -1.70 -10.45
CA GLY A 86 12.82 -2.10 -10.67
C GLY A 86 11.96 -0.87 -10.99
N GLN A 87 11.12 -0.98 -12.00
CA GLN A 87 10.19 0.08 -12.39
C GLN A 87 8.80 -0.49 -12.66
N VAL A 88 7.77 0.24 -12.26
CA VAL A 88 6.39 -0.07 -12.63
C VAL A 88 5.97 0.93 -13.70
N LEU A 89 5.56 0.41 -14.85
CA LEU A 89 5.05 1.20 -15.97
C LEU A 89 3.53 1.02 -16.01
N PHE A 90 2.78 2.11 -15.90
CA PHE A 90 1.34 2.08 -16.05
C PHE A 90 0.97 2.30 -17.52
N ASN A 91 -0.16 1.73 -17.93
CA ASN A 91 -0.77 2.11 -19.20
C ASN A 91 -1.24 3.57 -19.15
N LYS A 92 -1.54 4.12 -20.32
CA LYS A 92 -2.19 5.43 -20.43
C LYS A 92 -3.44 5.46 -19.54
N ASP A 93 -3.60 6.56 -18.80
CA ASP A 93 -4.67 6.79 -17.83
C ASP A 93 -4.69 5.82 -16.62
N GLY A 94 -3.67 4.97 -16.49
CA GLY A 94 -3.43 4.13 -15.32
C GLY A 94 -2.45 4.79 -14.34
N GLY A 95 -2.64 4.54 -13.05
CA GLY A 95 -1.79 5.11 -12.02
C GLY A 95 -1.99 4.45 -10.65
N LEU A 96 -1.56 5.18 -9.62
CA LEU A 96 -1.76 4.80 -8.22
C LEU A 96 -2.86 5.69 -7.62
N TRP A 97 -3.56 5.14 -6.65
CA TRP A 97 -4.43 5.91 -5.76
C TRP A 97 -4.17 5.47 -4.31
N PHE A 98 -4.53 6.32 -3.36
CA PHE A 98 -4.52 5.98 -1.94
C PHE A 98 -5.68 6.69 -1.24
N GLY A 99 -6.23 6.05 -0.21
CA GLY A 99 -7.25 6.65 0.64
C GLY A 99 -6.62 7.53 1.73
N LEU A 100 -7.26 8.66 2.02
CA LEU A 100 -6.91 9.54 3.13
C LEU A 100 -8.11 9.70 4.06
N ARG A 101 -7.95 9.32 5.32
CA ARG A 101 -8.98 9.49 6.36
C ARG A 101 -8.54 10.56 7.34
N TRP A 102 -9.35 11.60 7.50
CA TRP A 102 -9.13 12.64 8.51
C TRP A 102 -9.70 12.19 9.85
N LEU A 103 -8.84 11.99 10.86
CA LEU A 103 -9.27 11.69 12.23
C LEU A 103 -9.82 12.93 12.94
N GLU A 104 -9.30 14.10 12.57
CA GLU A 104 -9.70 15.39 13.12
C GLU A 104 -10.06 16.35 11.98
N LYS A 105 -11.01 17.25 12.26
CA LYS A 105 -11.45 18.28 11.31
C LYS A 105 -10.58 19.53 11.45
N ASP A 106 -9.36 19.47 10.93
CA ASP A 106 -8.45 20.63 10.88
C ASP A 106 -8.30 21.14 9.43
N ALA A 107 -8.91 22.30 9.14
CA ALA A 107 -8.84 22.94 7.83
C ALA A 107 -7.43 23.43 7.46
N LYS A 108 -6.62 23.83 8.45
CA LYS A 108 -5.24 24.28 8.21
C LYS A 108 -4.37 23.10 7.82
N LEU A 109 -4.50 21.97 8.50
CA LEU A 109 -3.79 20.74 8.17
C LEU A 109 -4.17 20.23 6.77
N LYS A 110 -5.46 20.25 6.43
CA LYS A 110 -5.96 19.90 5.08
C LYS A 110 -5.26 20.73 4.00
N LYS A 111 -5.24 22.05 4.15
CA LYS A 111 -4.59 22.97 3.20
C LYS A 111 -3.07 22.76 3.13
N GLN A 112 -2.43 22.47 4.26
CA GLN A 112 -1.00 22.14 4.27
C GLN A 112 -0.72 20.84 3.50
N MET A 113 -1.58 19.84 3.65
CA MET A 113 -1.44 18.55 2.96
C MET A 113 -1.57 18.69 1.44
N GLU A 114 -2.46 19.57 0.95
CA GLU A 114 -2.58 19.88 -0.48
C GLU A 114 -1.25 20.36 -1.08
N HIS A 115 -0.56 21.30 -0.42
CA HIS A 115 0.75 21.76 -0.87
C HIS A 115 1.82 20.66 -0.80
N LEU A 116 1.80 19.84 0.25
CA LEU A 116 2.73 18.72 0.39
C LEU A 116 2.56 17.67 -0.71
N PHE A 117 1.33 17.45 -1.20
CA PHE A 117 1.10 16.56 -2.34
C PHE A 117 1.65 17.12 -3.64
N VAL A 118 1.53 18.43 -3.87
CA VAL A 118 2.16 19.09 -5.02
C VAL A 118 3.68 18.93 -4.97
N ASP A 119 4.29 19.25 -3.83
CA ASP A 119 5.74 19.10 -3.63
C ASP A 119 6.19 17.64 -3.81
N LEU A 120 5.43 16.69 -3.26
CA LEU A 120 5.72 15.26 -3.40
C LEU A 120 5.63 14.78 -4.85
N GLY A 121 4.64 15.27 -5.61
CA GLY A 121 4.47 14.95 -7.03
C GLY A 121 5.66 15.39 -7.87
N TYR A 122 6.15 16.63 -7.67
CA TYR A 122 7.36 17.12 -8.34
C TYR A 122 8.61 16.38 -7.90
N ALA A 123 8.73 16.13 -6.59
CA ALA A 123 9.94 15.55 -6.06
C ALA A 123 10.01 14.03 -6.34
N GLY A 124 8.89 13.37 -6.62
CA GLY A 124 8.77 11.97 -7.02
C GLY A 124 8.62 10.96 -5.88
N LEU A 125 7.89 9.88 -6.16
CA LEU A 125 7.65 8.75 -5.24
C LEU A 125 8.67 7.61 -5.42
N GLY A 126 9.26 7.14 -4.32
CA GLY A 126 10.13 5.97 -4.32
C GLY A 126 11.62 6.25 -4.57
N GLY A 127 12.30 5.30 -5.21
CA GLY A 127 13.74 5.36 -5.51
C GLY A 127 14.05 6.05 -6.85
N GLU A 128 15.33 6.29 -7.13
CA GLU A 128 15.81 6.85 -8.41
C GLU A 128 15.18 8.20 -8.82
N ARG A 129 14.68 8.98 -7.85
CA ARG A 129 14.03 10.28 -8.05
C ARG A 129 14.89 11.28 -8.83
N SER A 130 16.21 11.26 -8.61
CA SER A 130 17.16 12.10 -9.37
C SER A 130 17.29 11.74 -10.85
N SER A 131 16.78 10.57 -11.25
CA SER A 131 16.67 10.14 -12.65
C SER A 131 15.26 10.36 -13.21
N GLY A 132 14.40 11.13 -12.52
CA GLY A 132 13.02 11.43 -12.92
C GLY A 132 11.98 10.37 -12.55
N TYR A 133 12.34 9.35 -11.77
CA TYR A 133 11.40 8.30 -11.39
C TYR A 133 10.41 8.77 -10.34
N GLY A 134 9.16 8.30 -10.48
CA GLY A 134 8.09 8.54 -9.50
C GLY A 134 7.47 9.93 -9.54
N VAL A 135 7.90 10.81 -10.45
CA VAL A 135 7.25 12.11 -10.68
C VAL A 135 5.83 11.86 -11.15
N CYS A 136 4.87 12.53 -10.54
CA CYS A 136 3.46 12.40 -10.85
C CYS A 136 2.68 13.66 -10.52
N GLU A 137 1.46 13.73 -11.04
CA GLU A 137 0.43 14.64 -10.57
C GLU A 137 -0.41 13.92 -9.51
N ILE A 138 -0.65 14.56 -8.37
CA ILE A 138 -1.51 14.03 -7.31
C ILE A 138 -2.75 14.92 -7.25
N THR A 139 -3.87 14.42 -7.75
CA THR A 139 -5.14 15.13 -7.78
C THR A 139 -6.11 14.57 -6.74
N PRO A 140 -6.94 15.41 -6.11
CA PRO A 140 -8.04 14.91 -5.28
C PRO A 140 -9.01 14.09 -6.13
N HIS A 141 -9.64 13.10 -5.49
CA HIS A 141 -10.72 12.31 -6.05
C HIS A 141 -11.91 12.37 -5.09
N ASP A 142 -13.08 11.94 -5.57
CA ASP A 142 -14.32 11.86 -4.79
C ASP A 142 -14.14 11.11 -3.47
N GLU A 143 -14.90 11.53 -2.46
CA GLU A 143 -14.95 10.88 -1.16
C GLU A 143 -15.59 9.49 -1.26
N ILE A 144 -14.91 8.48 -0.71
CA ILE A 144 -15.38 7.11 -0.67
C ILE A 144 -15.94 6.82 0.72
N GLN A 145 -17.23 6.49 0.79
CA GLN A 145 -17.86 6.04 2.03
C GLN A 145 -17.69 4.52 2.20
N LEU A 146 -17.11 4.12 3.33
CA LEU A 146 -16.87 2.73 3.72
C LEU A 146 -17.40 2.47 5.14
N PRO A 147 -17.90 1.26 5.44
CA PRO A 147 -18.39 0.92 6.77
C PRO A 147 -17.33 1.12 7.87
N ALA A 148 -17.73 1.75 8.97
CA ALA A 148 -16.86 1.93 10.13
C ALA A 148 -16.50 0.58 10.77
N PRO A 149 -15.24 0.39 11.22
CA PRO A 149 -14.78 -0.86 11.81
C PRO A 149 -15.09 -1.01 13.31
N GLU A 150 -15.50 0.07 14.00
CA GLU A 150 -15.68 0.07 15.45
C GLU A 150 -16.72 -0.96 15.91
N GLY A 151 -16.33 -1.81 16.87
CA GLY A 151 -17.17 -2.88 17.41
C GLY A 151 -17.47 -4.03 16.45
N LYS A 152 -16.87 -4.04 15.24
CA LYS A 152 -17.08 -5.07 14.22
C LYS A 152 -15.76 -5.72 13.82
N PRO A 153 -15.77 -6.98 13.35
CA PRO A 153 -14.66 -7.49 12.57
C PRO A 153 -14.36 -6.54 11.41
N TRP A 154 -13.11 -6.49 10.97
CA TRP A 154 -12.68 -5.50 10.00
C TRP A 154 -11.54 -5.99 9.13
N VAL A 155 -11.35 -5.33 8.00
CA VAL A 155 -10.21 -5.51 7.10
C VAL A 155 -9.38 -4.23 7.05
N SER A 156 -8.06 -4.35 7.11
CA SER A 156 -7.15 -3.21 7.01
C SER A 156 -6.80 -2.91 5.55
N LEU A 157 -7.03 -1.67 5.11
CA LEU A 157 -6.59 -1.17 3.79
C LEU A 157 -5.19 -0.54 3.83
N SER A 158 -4.59 -0.44 5.01
CA SER A 158 -3.20 -0.02 5.19
C SER A 158 -2.42 -1.07 5.97
N ARG A 159 -1.10 -0.91 6.01
CA ARG A 159 -0.28 -1.67 6.96
C ARG A 159 -0.61 -1.26 8.41
N TYR A 160 -0.55 -2.22 9.32
CA TYR A 160 -1.02 -2.05 10.69
C TYR A 160 -0.02 -2.60 11.71
N ILE A 161 0.33 -1.78 12.71
CA ILE A 161 1.15 -2.19 13.86
C ILE A 161 0.23 -2.16 15.08
N PRO A 162 -0.20 -3.33 15.60
CA PRO A 162 -1.08 -3.39 16.76
C PRO A 162 -0.36 -2.88 18.01
N LYS A 163 -1.09 -2.18 18.88
CA LYS A 163 -0.71 -1.97 20.28
C LYS A 163 -0.91 -3.25 21.07
N GLU A 164 -0.35 -3.31 22.29
CA GLU A 164 -0.46 -4.48 23.17
C GLU A 164 -1.91 -4.84 23.45
N GLU A 165 -2.75 -3.83 23.74
CA GLU A 165 -4.18 -3.98 23.99
C GLU A 165 -4.99 -4.38 22.75
N GLU A 166 -4.43 -4.32 21.54
CA GLU A 166 -5.11 -4.67 20.30
C GLU A 166 -4.77 -6.11 19.82
N ILE A 167 -3.77 -6.76 20.46
CA ILE A 167 -3.25 -8.07 20.03
C ILE A 167 -4.34 -9.15 20.04
N PHE A 168 -5.31 -9.08 20.96
CA PHE A 168 -6.38 -10.07 21.05
C PHE A 168 -7.21 -10.19 19.76
N ALA A 169 -7.30 -9.11 18.97
CA ALA A 169 -8.03 -9.11 17.70
C ALA A 169 -7.41 -10.04 16.64
N LEU A 170 -6.11 -10.34 16.75
CA LEU A 170 -5.42 -11.28 15.87
C LEU A 170 -5.83 -12.75 16.16
N GLY A 171 -6.36 -13.02 17.36
CA GLY A 171 -6.80 -14.36 17.77
C GLY A 171 -8.26 -14.69 17.45
N ALA A 172 -8.98 -13.78 16.77
CA ALA A 172 -10.39 -13.99 16.45
C ALA A 172 -10.60 -15.17 15.48
N PRO A 173 -11.75 -15.87 15.51
CA PRO A 173 -11.97 -17.09 14.72
C PRO A 173 -11.78 -16.95 13.19
N ASN A 174 -12.02 -15.76 12.63
CA ASN A 174 -11.85 -15.47 11.21
C ASN A 174 -10.67 -14.51 10.92
N ALA A 175 -9.76 -14.32 11.89
CA ALA A 175 -8.60 -13.49 11.67
C ALA A 175 -7.67 -14.13 10.64
N ALA A 176 -7.22 -13.35 9.66
CA ALA A 176 -6.34 -13.79 8.60
C ALA A 176 -5.42 -12.64 8.21
N TYR A 177 -4.11 -12.83 8.37
CA TYR A 177 -3.15 -11.76 8.16
C TYR A 177 -1.80 -12.30 7.73
N GLN A 178 -0.98 -11.42 7.17
CA GLN A 178 0.42 -11.67 6.87
C GLN A 178 1.28 -10.67 7.64
N ILE A 179 2.37 -11.14 8.25
CA ILE A 179 3.38 -10.28 8.87
C ILE A 179 4.50 -10.03 7.87
N GLU A 180 4.85 -8.78 7.67
CA GLU A 180 5.98 -8.34 6.86
C GLU A 180 7.05 -7.69 7.73
N SER A 181 8.33 -7.95 7.44
CA SER A 181 9.43 -7.21 8.05
C SER A 181 9.82 -6.04 7.13
N VAL A 182 9.50 -4.82 7.57
CA VAL A 182 9.70 -3.60 6.78
C VAL A 182 10.88 -2.81 7.32
N GLY A 183 11.93 -2.71 6.50
CA GLY A 183 13.10 -1.87 6.75
C GLY A 183 13.18 -0.68 5.81
N GLY A 184 14.39 -0.34 5.41
CA GLY A 184 14.68 0.66 4.39
C GLY A 184 15.70 1.68 4.84
N TRP A 185 15.94 2.67 3.98
CA TRP A 185 16.90 3.73 4.24
C TRP A 185 16.21 5.02 4.65
N VAL A 186 16.89 5.82 5.45
CA VAL A 186 16.49 7.18 5.81
C VAL A 186 17.64 8.11 5.47
N ARG A 187 17.29 9.22 4.82
CA ARG A 187 18.19 10.34 4.54
C ARG A 187 17.74 11.48 5.43
N SER A 188 18.65 11.99 6.25
CA SER A 188 18.37 13.16 7.08
C SER A 188 18.54 14.43 6.25
N ILE A 189 17.65 15.39 6.47
CA ILE A 189 17.79 16.75 5.92
C ILE A 189 18.90 17.55 6.62
N TYR A 190 19.38 17.09 7.78
CA TYR A 190 20.43 17.75 8.57
C TYR A 190 21.86 17.33 8.16
N GLY A 191 22.04 16.90 6.90
CA GLY A 191 23.36 16.54 6.37
C GLY A 191 23.99 15.27 6.97
N LYS A 192 23.23 14.45 7.69
CA LYS A 192 23.71 13.16 8.21
C LYS A 192 23.83 12.14 7.08
N LYS A 193 24.80 11.22 7.21
CA LYS A 193 24.92 10.07 6.30
C LYS A 193 23.62 9.28 6.29
N ALA A 194 23.25 8.73 5.13
CA ALA A 194 22.08 7.86 5.03
C ALA A 194 22.28 6.63 5.92
N GLN A 195 21.24 6.27 6.68
CA GLN A 195 21.28 5.15 7.60
C GLN A 195 20.18 4.13 7.29
N ARG A 196 20.41 2.87 7.69
CA ARG A 196 19.40 1.83 7.60
C ARG A 196 18.48 1.92 8.81
N ARG A 197 17.18 2.10 8.56
CA ARG A 197 16.15 2.09 9.62
C ARG A 197 16.11 0.73 10.30
N MET A 198 15.73 0.70 11.56
CA MET A 198 15.40 -0.56 12.24
C MET A 198 14.26 -1.25 11.50
N ASN A 199 14.34 -2.58 11.41
CA ASN A 199 13.26 -3.37 10.83
C ASN A 199 12.08 -3.39 11.81
N VAL A 200 10.88 -3.23 11.26
CA VAL A 200 9.63 -3.30 12.03
C VAL A 200 8.78 -4.43 11.45
N ASN A 201 8.29 -5.31 12.30
CA ASN A 201 7.29 -6.31 11.90
C ASN A 201 5.91 -5.64 11.90
N ILE A 202 5.20 -5.74 10.79
CA ILE A 202 3.95 -5.04 10.54
C ILE A 202 2.97 -5.95 9.81
N LEU A 203 1.67 -5.82 10.08
CA LEU A 203 0.64 -6.54 9.37
C LEU A 203 0.43 -5.91 7.98
N ALA A 204 0.35 -6.74 6.95
CA ALA A 204 0.15 -6.32 5.57
C ALA A 204 -1.28 -5.81 5.32
N GLU A 205 -1.45 -5.07 4.23
CA GLU A 205 -2.76 -4.69 3.69
C GLU A 205 -3.61 -5.95 3.42
N GLY A 206 -4.92 -5.85 3.62
CA GLY A 206 -5.86 -6.97 3.50
C GLY A 206 -5.96 -7.86 4.73
N ALA A 207 -5.27 -7.54 5.83
CA ALA A 207 -5.43 -8.25 7.10
C ALA A 207 -6.86 -8.16 7.62
N VAL A 208 -7.47 -9.31 7.92
CA VAL A 208 -8.80 -9.46 8.51
C VAL A 208 -8.64 -9.72 10.00
N LEU A 209 -9.32 -8.95 10.83
CA LEU A 209 -9.09 -8.86 12.27
C LEU A 209 -10.40 -8.86 13.05
N GLY A 210 -10.33 -9.27 14.32
CA GLY A 210 -11.44 -9.21 15.26
C GLY A 210 -11.85 -7.79 15.62
N ALA A 211 -13.04 -7.68 16.24
CA ALA A 211 -13.60 -6.40 16.64
C ALA A 211 -12.69 -5.66 17.64
N LEU A 212 -12.60 -4.35 17.44
CA LEU A 212 -11.94 -3.40 18.33
C LEU A 212 -12.89 -2.22 18.56
N ASP A 213 -12.97 -1.76 19.81
CA ASP A 213 -13.72 -0.56 20.19
C ASP A 213 -12.80 0.67 20.10
N VAL A 214 -12.14 0.84 18.93
CA VAL A 214 -11.19 1.92 18.65
C VAL A 214 -11.35 2.39 17.21
N ASN A 215 -11.54 3.70 17.03
CA ASN A 215 -11.76 4.30 15.71
C ASN A 215 -10.49 4.35 14.82
N SER A 216 -9.31 4.46 15.44
CA SER A 216 -8.01 4.49 14.75
C SER A 216 -7.02 3.53 15.41
N PRO A 217 -7.15 2.21 15.15
CA PRO A 217 -6.27 1.23 15.76
C PRO A 217 -4.83 1.36 15.25
N GLY A 218 -3.90 0.96 16.09
CA GLY A 218 -2.48 0.85 15.79
C GLY A 218 -1.64 1.99 16.33
N MET A 219 -0.37 1.95 15.99
CA MET A 219 0.61 2.90 16.51
C MET A 219 1.64 3.35 15.48
N MET A 220 2.24 4.50 15.76
CA MET A 220 3.44 4.96 15.08
C MET A 220 4.66 4.54 15.90
N VAL A 221 5.66 3.98 15.22
CA VAL A 221 6.90 3.53 15.88
C VAL A 221 8.09 4.35 15.37
N ASP A 222 9.02 4.65 16.27
CA ASP A 222 10.31 5.22 15.86
C ASP A 222 11.22 4.10 15.34
N ALA A 223 11.58 4.18 14.07
CA ALA A 223 12.48 3.25 13.40
C ALA A 223 13.88 3.85 13.17
N GLN A 224 14.25 4.89 13.94
CA GLN A 224 15.61 5.44 13.94
C GLN A 224 16.64 4.33 14.22
N PRO A 225 17.75 4.25 13.45
CA PRO A 225 18.83 3.32 13.75
C PRO A 225 19.36 3.53 15.16
N ASN A 226 19.53 2.44 15.89
CA ASN A 226 20.13 2.43 17.23
C ASN A 226 21.23 1.36 17.26
N PHE A 227 22.47 1.80 17.50
CA PHE A 227 23.64 0.94 17.61
C PHE A 227 24.17 1.07 19.04
N ASP A 228 23.79 0.13 19.92
CA ASP A 228 24.23 0.09 21.32
C ASP A 228 24.00 1.41 22.09
N GLY A 229 22.87 2.07 21.83
CA GLY A 229 22.49 3.36 22.43
C GLY A 229 22.82 4.58 21.57
N GLU A 230 23.64 4.42 20.52
CA GLU A 230 23.95 5.49 19.60
C GLU A 230 22.86 5.68 18.54
N GLN A 231 22.36 6.91 18.44
CA GLN A 231 21.32 7.32 17.50
C GLN A 231 21.89 8.30 16.45
N PRO A 232 22.50 7.79 15.35
CA PRO A 232 23.29 8.62 14.44
C PRO A 232 22.48 9.66 13.65
N LEU A 233 21.16 9.51 13.56
CA LEU A 233 20.30 10.53 12.93
C LEU A 233 20.07 11.72 13.86
N GLY A 234 20.01 11.50 15.17
CA GLY A 234 19.69 12.52 16.18
C GLY A 234 18.24 13.02 16.10
N HIS A 235 17.36 12.30 15.40
CA HIS A 235 15.93 12.60 15.33
C HIS A 235 15.13 11.34 14.96
N PRO A 236 13.85 11.27 15.37
CA PRO A 236 13.01 10.12 15.04
C PRO A 236 12.89 9.87 13.54
N ALA A 237 12.74 8.60 13.17
CA ALA A 237 12.42 8.16 11.82
C ALA A 237 11.15 7.30 11.86
N TYR A 238 10.00 7.96 11.77
CA TYR A 238 8.73 7.31 12.02
C TYR A 238 8.32 6.28 10.95
N ARG A 239 7.70 5.21 11.42
CA ARG A 239 6.90 4.30 10.62
C ARG A 239 5.45 4.41 11.08
N ASN A 240 4.58 4.80 10.15
CA ASN A 240 3.15 4.81 10.40
C ASN A 240 2.62 3.36 10.39
N GLY A 241 1.96 2.96 11.47
CA GLY A 241 1.24 1.70 11.61
C GLY A 241 -0.23 1.86 12.01
N PHE A 242 -0.79 3.06 11.87
CA PHE A 242 -2.22 3.27 12.04
C PHE A 242 -3.00 2.63 10.90
N ALA A 243 -4.01 1.84 11.25
CA ALA A 243 -4.83 1.12 10.28
C ALA A 243 -5.91 2.03 9.67
N LEU A 244 -6.14 1.89 8.37
CA LEU A 244 -7.38 2.31 7.73
C LEU A 244 -8.31 1.08 7.66
N GLY A 245 -9.10 0.90 8.73
CA GLY A 245 -9.99 -0.24 8.86
C GLY A 245 -11.35 -0.03 8.19
N VAL A 246 -11.89 -1.09 7.61
CA VAL A 246 -13.24 -1.16 7.05
C VAL A 246 -13.99 -2.29 7.74
N GLY A 247 -15.16 -1.99 8.31
CA GLY A 247 -16.00 -2.98 8.97
C GLY A 247 -16.57 -4.00 7.99
N ILE A 248 -16.69 -5.25 8.43
CA ILE A 248 -17.29 -6.34 7.64
C ILE A 248 -18.49 -6.94 8.38
N GLU A 249 -19.58 -7.22 7.67
CA GLU A 249 -20.82 -7.78 8.26
C GLU A 249 -20.75 -9.31 8.44
N GLY A 250 -19.72 -9.95 7.90
CA GLY A 250 -19.39 -11.36 8.07
C GLY A 250 -17.90 -11.61 7.81
N GLY A 251 -17.39 -12.79 8.16
CA GLY A 251 -15.99 -13.12 7.87
C GLY A 251 -15.73 -13.23 6.36
N LEU A 252 -14.65 -12.61 5.88
CA LEU A 252 -14.11 -12.84 4.54
C LEU A 252 -13.59 -14.30 4.48
N LYS A 253 -14.43 -15.23 4.04
CA LYS A 253 -14.07 -16.65 3.86
C LYS A 253 -13.60 -16.96 2.44
#